data_AF-A0A957T8G2-F1
#
_entry.id   AF-A0A957T8G2-F1
#
_cell.length_a   1.000
_cell.length_b   1.000
_cell.length_c   1.000
_cell.angle_alpha   90.00
_cell.angle_beta   90.00
_cell.angle_gamma   90.00
#
_symmetry.space_group_name_H-M   'P 1'
#
loop_
_entity.id
_entity.type
_entity.pdbx_description
1 polymer ?
#
loop_
_entity_poly.entity_id
_entity_poly.type
_entity_poly.pdbx_seq_one_letter_code
_entity_poly.pdbx_strand_id
1 'polypeptide(L)'
;MPRVEGSAKQQNKEKTWLWVKRSQFGITEGELEEKTGVQRRTLNNYLRELEHEGKIYKDGQCWHALNFEGTRLRAFDLSPEEAYTLYLASRLLVKQHDKRNEPAETALMKLAHILTADAGVGDEIAQAAQELSSRPAHPDYQDIFRTFVRGCIF
;
A
#
# COMPACT_ATOMS: atom_id res chain seq x y z
N MET A 1 -14.22 5.45 -33.06
CA MET A 1 -12.86 5.19 -32.53
C MET A 1 -12.61 6.21 -31.42
N PRO A 2 -11.97 5.92 -30.25
CA PRO A 2 -11.04 4.84 -29.88
C PRO A 2 -11.33 4.14 -28.51
N ARG A 3 -11.01 2.85 -28.36
CA ARG A 3 -11.03 2.11 -27.08
C ARG A 3 -9.74 1.31 -26.81
N VAL A 4 -8.76 1.43 -27.71
CA VAL A 4 -7.56 0.57 -27.80
C VAL A 4 -6.36 1.15 -27.03
N GLU A 5 -6.27 2.48 -26.87
CA GLU A 5 -5.14 3.13 -26.20
C GLU A 5 -5.04 2.79 -24.69
N GLY A 6 -6.19 2.62 -24.02
CA GLY A 6 -6.24 2.27 -22.60
C GLY A 6 -5.71 0.86 -22.31
N SER A 7 -5.97 -0.11 -23.19
CA SER A 7 -5.51 -1.50 -22.96
C SER A 7 -4.00 -1.64 -23.20
N ALA A 8 -3.47 -0.95 -24.21
CA ALA A 8 -2.02 -0.97 -24.49
C ALA A 8 -1.22 -0.28 -23.38
N LYS A 9 -1.73 0.82 -22.81
CA LYS A 9 -1.14 1.48 -21.63
C LYS A 9 -1.07 0.50 -20.45
N GLN A 10 -2.18 -0.15 -20.14
CA GLN A 10 -2.28 -1.07 -19.01
C GLN A 10 -1.33 -2.27 -19.16
N GLN A 11 -1.27 -2.86 -20.36
CA GLN A 11 -0.35 -3.97 -20.65
C GLN A 11 1.11 -3.57 -20.49
N ASN A 12 1.51 -2.39 -20.98
CA ASN A 12 2.88 -1.92 -20.87
C ASN A 12 3.29 -1.58 -19.42
N LYS A 13 2.35 -1.02 -18.64
CA LYS A 13 2.54 -0.79 -17.21
C LYS A 13 2.69 -2.10 -16.44
N GLU A 14 1.87 -3.10 -16.75
CA GLU A 14 1.94 -4.44 -16.15
C GLU A 14 3.25 -5.16 -16.51
N LYS A 15 3.68 -5.06 -17.77
CA LYS A 15 4.98 -5.56 -18.22
C LYS A 15 6.14 -4.91 -17.46
N THR A 16 6.07 -3.59 -17.24
CA THR A 16 7.06 -2.85 -16.44
C THR A 16 7.11 -3.38 -15.01
N TRP A 17 5.95 -3.53 -14.37
CA TRP A 17 5.85 -4.07 -13.01
C TRP A 17 6.42 -5.49 -12.90
N LEU A 18 6.15 -6.38 -13.85
CA LEU A 18 6.68 -7.76 -13.85
C LEU A 18 8.20 -7.80 -13.92
N TRP A 19 8.82 -6.92 -14.71
CA TRP A 19 10.28 -6.82 -14.76
C TRP A 19 10.86 -6.33 -13.44
N VAL A 20 10.28 -5.30 -12.83
CA VAL A 20 10.71 -4.84 -11.51
C VAL A 20 10.53 -5.95 -10.45
N LYS A 21 9.42 -6.71 -10.49
CA LYS A 21 9.14 -7.81 -9.55
C LYS A 21 10.15 -8.96 -9.66
N ARG A 22 10.63 -9.26 -10.87
CA ARG A 22 11.60 -10.35 -11.11
C ARG A 22 13.03 -9.99 -10.72
N SER A 23 13.34 -8.70 -10.63
CA SER A 23 14.69 -8.22 -10.34
C SER A 23 14.98 -8.21 -8.84
N GLN A 24 15.67 -9.24 -8.35
CA GLN A 24 16.03 -9.38 -6.94
C GLN A 24 16.92 -8.23 -6.42
N PHE A 25 17.78 -7.67 -7.27
CA PHE A 25 18.72 -6.59 -6.91
C PHE A 25 18.25 -5.20 -7.36
N GLY A 26 16.97 -5.09 -7.75
CA GLY A 26 16.44 -3.89 -8.39
C GLY A 26 16.82 -3.80 -9.87
N ILE A 27 16.18 -2.87 -10.58
CA ILE A 27 16.38 -2.65 -12.02
C ILE A 27 16.40 -1.16 -12.36
N THR A 28 17.34 -0.74 -13.19
CA THR A 28 17.47 0.65 -13.61
C THR A 28 16.46 1.04 -14.69
N GLU A 29 16.25 2.34 -14.88
CA GLU A 29 15.42 2.86 -15.98
C GLU A 29 15.94 2.43 -17.37
N GLY A 30 17.27 2.37 -17.54
CA GLY A 30 17.88 1.96 -18.81
C GLY A 30 17.64 0.49 -19.12
N GLU A 31 17.83 -0.39 -18.14
CA GLU A 31 17.51 -1.82 -18.30
C GLU A 31 16.02 -2.05 -18.55
N LEU A 32 15.15 -1.29 -17.88
CA LEU A 32 13.71 -1.36 -18.15
C LEU A 32 13.35 -0.91 -19.56
N GLU A 33 13.95 0.16 -20.07
CA GLU A 33 13.75 0.62 -21.45
C GLU A 33 14.16 -0.46 -22.46
N GLU A 34 15.31 -1.11 -22.27
CA GLU A 34 15.77 -2.22 -23.10
C GLU A 34 14.85 -3.45 -23.04
N LYS A 35 14.38 -3.84 -21.85
CA LYS A 35 13.54 -5.05 -21.67
C LYS A 35 12.09 -4.84 -22.08
N THR A 36 11.56 -3.64 -21.88
CA THR A 36 10.16 -3.32 -22.17
C THR A 36 9.96 -2.81 -23.58
N GLY A 37 10.96 -2.14 -24.16
CA GLY A 37 10.86 -1.37 -25.41
C GLY A 37 10.08 -0.06 -25.25
N VAL A 38 9.80 0.35 -24.01
CA VAL A 38 9.04 1.57 -23.70
C VAL A 38 9.99 2.73 -23.54
N GLN A 39 9.76 3.81 -24.28
CA GLN A 39 10.56 5.03 -24.20
C GLN A 39 10.58 5.61 -22.78
N ARG A 40 11.74 6.12 -22.38
CA ARG A 40 12.02 6.64 -21.03
C ARG A 40 10.95 7.56 -20.43
N ARG A 41 10.38 8.50 -21.21
CA ARG A 41 9.33 9.41 -20.72
C ARG A 41 8.07 8.67 -20.30
N THR A 42 7.64 7.70 -21.10
CA THR A 42 6.45 6.89 -20.85
C THR A 42 6.70 5.90 -19.72
N LEU A 43 7.90 5.31 -19.68
CA LEU A 43 8.34 4.43 -18.61
C LEU A 43 8.33 5.14 -17.25
N ASN A 44 8.87 6.36 -17.18
CA ASN A 44 8.86 7.17 -15.96
C ASN A 44 7.45 7.48 -15.45
N ASN A 45 6.48 7.70 -16.35
CA ASN A 45 5.09 7.85 -15.94
C ASN A 45 4.54 6.56 -15.32
N TYR A 46 4.82 5.40 -15.92
CA TYR A 46 4.40 4.12 -15.36
C TYR A 46 5.05 3.83 -14.01
N LEU A 47 6.35 4.11 -13.88
CA LEU A 47 7.08 3.92 -12.63
C LEU A 47 6.53 4.80 -11.51
N ARG A 48 6.22 6.07 -11.79
CA ARG A 48 5.55 6.97 -10.83
C ARG A 48 4.16 6.46 -10.44
N GLU A 49 3.36 6.00 -11.40
CA GLU A 49 2.05 5.42 -11.10
C GLU A 49 2.19 4.15 -10.23
N LEU A 50 3.14 3.26 -10.55
CA LEU A 50 3.40 2.03 -9.79
C LEU A 50 3.94 2.32 -8.38
N GLU A 51 4.77 3.35 -8.23
CA GLU A 51 5.27 3.81 -6.93
C GLU A 51 4.14 4.41 -6.09
N HIS A 52 3.26 5.20 -6.71
CA HIS A 52 2.07 5.74 -6.05
C HIS A 52 1.10 4.64 -5.60
N GLU A 53 0.95 3.59 -6.41
CA GLU A 53 0.22 2.35 -6.06
C GLU A 53 0.93 1.51 -4.97
N GLY A 54 2.13 1.90 -4.53
CA GLY A 54 2.91 1.17 -3.53
C GLY A 54 3.43 -0.19 -4.03
N LYS A 55 3.54 -0.39 -5.35
CA LYS A 55 4.07 -1.63 -5.95
C LYS A 55 5.56 -1.67 -6.06
N ILE A 56 6.18 -0.52 -6.21
CA ILE A 56 7.61 -0.39 -6.37
C ILE A 56 8.13 0.80 -5.55
N TYR A 57 9.43 0.85 -5.33
CA TYR A 57 10.11 1.99 -4.76
C TYR A 57 11.44 2.22 -5.47
N LYS A 58 11.93 3.46 -5.46
CA LYS A 58 13.25 3.79 -5.97
C LYS A 58 14.27 3.78 -4.84
N ASP A 59 15.38 3.09 -5.04
CA ASP A 59 16.59 3.15 -4.21
C ASP A 59 17.79 3.48 -5.10
N GLY A 60 18.37 4.66 -4.89
CA GLY A 60 19.38 5.23 -5.79
C GLY A 60 18.90 5.31 -7.25
N GLN A 61 19.54 4.52 -8.11
CA GLN A 61 19.20 4.43 -9.55
C GLN A 61 18.31 3.24 -9.89
N CYS A 62 18.02 2.38 -8.91
CA CYS A 62 17.32 1.13 -9.10
C CYS A 62 15.87 1.22 -8.61
N TRP A 63 14.98 0.53 -9.31
CA TRP A 63 13.60 0.30 -8.92
C TRP A 63 13.47 -1.11 -8.35
N HIS A 64 12.84 -1.22 -7.19
CA HIS A 64 12.65 -2.46 -6.47
C HIS A 64 11.16 -2.72 -6.28
N ALA A 65 10.74 -3.98 -6.32
CA ALA A 65 9.37 -4.32 -5.98
C ALA A 65 9.14 -4.30 -4.47
N LEU A 66 8.02 -3.72 -4.05
CA LEU A 66 7.48 -3.93 -2.72
C LEU A 66 6.85 -5.32 -2.70
N ASN A 67 7.37 -6.20 -1.85
CA ASN A 67 7.01 -7.61 -1.84
C ASN A 67 5.62 -7.81 -1.19
N PHE A 68 4.55 -7.58 -1.95
CA PHE A 68 3.17 -7.69 -1.47
C PHE A 68 2.78 -9.09 -1.00
N GLU A 69 3.47 -10.15 -1.43
CA GLU A 69 3.13 -11.52 -1.01
C GLU A 69 3.33 -11.74 0.50
N GLY A 70 4.19 -10.95 1.16
CA GLY A 70 4.33 -10.91 2.62
C GLY A 70 3.31 -10.04 3.36
N THR A 71 2.46 -9.30 2.64
CA THR A 71 1.46 -8.37 3.25
C THR A 71 0.03 -8.92 3.27
N ARG A 72 -0.17 -10.13 2.74
CA ARG A 72 -1.44 -10.85 2.90
C ARG A 72 -1.42 -11.53 4.25
N LEU A 73 -2.26 -11.04 5.17
CA LEU A 73 -2.63 -11.83 6.34
C LEU A 73 -3.29 -13.11 5.84
N ARG A 74 -2.84 -14.27 6.34
CA ARG A 74 -3.63 -15.50 6.21
C ARG A 74 -5.01 -15.25 6.82
N ALA A 75 -6.04 -15.87 6.29
CA ALA A 75 -7.30 -15.94 7.03
C ALA A 75 -7.03 -16.68 8.34
N PHE A 76 -7.42 -16.09 9.46
CA PHE A 76 -7.38 -16.71 10.78
C PHE A 76 -8.69 -16.43 11.48
N ASP A 77 -9.24 -17.43 12.14
CA ASP A 77 -10.43 -17.28 12.96
C ASP A 77 -10.06 -16.52 14.23
N LEU A 78 -10.92 -15.58 14.63
CA LEU A 78 -10.74 -14.76 15.82
C LEU A 78 -11.77 -15.17 16.86
N SER A 79 -11.31 -15.42 18.09
CA SER A 79 -12.23 -15.47 19.24
C SER A 79 -12.77 -14.06 19.55
N PRO A 80 -13.92 -13.94 20.26
CA PRO A 80 -14.43 -12.65 20.71
C PRO A 80 -13.41 -11.84 21.53
N GLU A 81 -12.62 -12.50 22.38
CA GLU A 81 -11.56 -11.87 23.18
C GLU A 81 -10.40 -11.36 22.31
N GLU A 82 -10.01 -12.10 21.28
CA GLU A 82 -8.98 -11.69 20.33
C GLU A 82 -9.46 -10.52 19.46
N ALA A 83 -10.72 -10.55 19.03
CA ALA A 83 -11.36 -9.43 18.33
C ALA A 83 -11.40 -8.16 19.19
N TYR A 84 -11.78 -8.28 20.46
CA TYR A 84 -11.78 -7.16 21.40
C TYR A 84 -10.37 -6.62 21.69
N THR A 85 -9.37 -7.52 21.75
CA THR A 85 -7.96 -7.13 21.91
C THR A 85 -7.46 -6.34 20.71
N LEU A 86 -7.81 -6.76 19.49
CA LEU A 86 -7.50 -6.02 18.26
C LEU A 86 -8.18 -4.65 18.23
N TYR A 87 -9.43 -4.56 18.70
CA TYR A 87 -10.12 -3.28 18.87
C TYR A 87 -9.38 -2.36 19.86
N LEU A 88 -9.02 -2.84 21.05
CA LEU A 88 -8.30 -2.03 22.04
C LEU A 88 -6.94 -1.56 21.51
N ALA A 89 -6.18 -2.43 20.85
CA ALA A 89 -4.91 -2.08 20.21
C ALA A 89 -5.11 -0.99 19.14
N SER A 90 -6.15 -1.14 18.32
CA SER A 90 -6.56 -0.17 17.31
C SER A 90 -6.92 1.18 17.93
N ARG A 91 -7.68 1.19 19.03
CA ARG A 91 -8.09 2.41 19.73
C ARG A 91 -6.92 3.11 20.43
N LEU A 92 -5.98 2.36 21.00
CA LEU A 92 -4.75 2.89 21.56
C LEU A 92 -3.87 3.52 20.46
N LEU A 93 -3.74 2.86 19.32
CA LEU A 93 -3.04 3.38 18.15
C LEU A 93 -3.64 4.71 17.70
N VAL A 94 -4.97 4.79 17.53
CA VAL A 94 -5.66 6.02 17.17
C VAL A 94 -5.44 7.10 18.23
N LYS A 95 -5.59 6.77 19.52
CA LYS A 95 -5.36 7.74 20.60
C LYS A 95 -3.92 8.30 20.62
N GLN A 96 -2.92 7.48 20.35
CA GLN A 96 -1.51 7.90 20.33
C GLN A 96 -1.11 8.69 19.07
N HIS A 97 -1.88 8.62 17.98
CA HIS A 97 -1.55 9.28 16.71
C HIS A 97 -2.14 10.69 16.57
N ASP A 98 -1.43 11.74 16.97
CA ASP A 98 -1.94 13.13 16.87
C ASP A 98 -2.26 13.61 15.44
N LYS A 99 -1.69 12.94 14.42
CA LYS A 99 -1.86 13.29 13.00
C LYS A 99 -2.65 12.23 12.25
N ARG A 100 -3.35 12.64 11.18
CA ARG A 100 -4.03 11.69 10.29
C ARG A 100 -3.02 10.71 9.67
N ASN A 101 -3.34 9.42 9.76
CA ASN A 101 -2.54 8.34 9.19
C ASN A 101 -3.43 7.50 8.25
N GLU A 102 -3.44 7.85 6.96
CA GLU A 102 -4.31 7.22 5.95
C GLU A 102 -4.07 5.70 5.78
N PRO A 103 -2.82 5.19 5.83
CA PRO A 103 -2.58 3.74 5.89
C PRO A 103 -3.24 3.07 7.10
N ALA A 104 -3.13 3.68 8.29
CA ALA A 104 -3.74 3.14 9.50
C ALA A 104 -5.28 3.20 9.42
N GLU A 105 -5.85 4.30 8.92
CA GLU A 105 -7.28 4.45 8.64
C GLU A 105 -7.80 3.32 7.75
N THR A 106 -7.12 3.08 6.62
CA THR A 106 -7.49 2.03 5.65
C THR A 106 -7.38 0.62 6.26
N ALA A 107 -6.35 0.37 7.07
CA ALA A 107 -6.18 -0.90 7.75
C ALA A 107 -7.28 -1.14 8.79
N LEU A 108 -7.64 -0.12 9.57
CA LEU A 108 -8.72 -0.17 10.55
C LEU A 108 -10.07 -0.42 9.90
N MET A 109 -10.37 0.24 8.78
CA MET A 109 -11.60 -0.01 8.01
C MET A 109 -11.69 -1.46 7.50
N LYS A 110 -10.57 -2.03 7.03
CA LYS A 110 -10.53 -3.43 6.60
C LYS A 110 -10.75 -4.38 7.77
N LEU A 111 -10.13 -4.11 8.93
CA LEU A 111 -10.35 -4.90 10.15
C LEU A 111 -11.80 -4.82 10.63
N ALA A 112 -12.39 -3.61 10.63
CA ALA A 112 -13.79 -3.41 11.00
C ALA A 112 -14.72 -4.25 10.11
N HIS A 113 -14.51 -4.21 8.80
CA HIS A 113 -15.33 -4.96 7.85
C HIS A 113 -15.27 -6.48 8.07
N ILE A 114 -14.07 -7.03 8.32
CA ILE A 114 -13.88 -8.46 8.61
C ILE A 114 -14.58 -8.83 9.92
N LEU A 115 -14.38 -8.04 10.98
CA LEU A 115 -14.93 -8.33 12.31
C LEU A 115 -16.45 -8.15 12.39
N THR A 116 -17.05 -7.23 11.61
CA THR A 116 -18.51 -7.15 11.47
C THR A 116 -19.07 -8.40 10.80
N ALA A 117 -18.41 -8.90 9.75
CA ALA A 117 -18.88 -10.05 8.99
C ALA A 117 -18.83 -11.35 9.82
N ASP A 118 -17.78 -11.54 10.61
CA ASP A 118 -17.51 -12.82 11.28
C ASP A 118 -17.97 -12.86 12.75
N ALA A 119 -17.90 -11.73 13.47
CA ALA A 119 -18.15 -11.68 14.92
C ALA A 119 -19.24 -10.68 15.35
N GLY A 120 -19.69 -9.78 14.45
CA GLY A 120 -20.68 -8.75 14.78
C GLY A 120 -20.15 -7.61 15.67
N VAL A 121 -18.83 -7.42 15.77
CA VAL A 121 -18.17 -6.44 16.68
C VAL A 121 -17.29 -5.43 15.92
N GLY A 122 -17.67 -5.04 14.70
CA GLY A 122 -16.84 -4.13 13.90
C GLY A 122 -17.20 -2.64 13.99
N ASP A 123 -18.31 -2.29 14.65
CA ASP A 123 -18.80 -0.90 14.73
C ASP A 123 -17.85 0.00 15.51
N GLU A 124 -17.25 -0.51 16.58
CA GLU A 124 -16.30 0.25 17.42
C GLU A 124 -14.97 0.49 16.70
N ILE A 125 -14.55 -0.44 15.83
CA ILE A 125 -13.34 -0.28 15.00
C ILE A 125 -13.59 0.71 13.87
N ALA A 126 -14.78 0.67 13.26
CA ALA A 126 -15.20 1.68 12.28
C ALA A 126 -15.23 3.09 12.90
N GLN A 127 -15.74 3.22 14.13
CA GLN A 127 -15.70 4.48 14.87
C GLN A 127 -14.27 4.98 15.10
N ALA A 128 -13.34 4.10 15.47
CA ALA A 128 -11.94 4.46 15.65
C ALA A 128 -11.28 4.92 14.33
N ALA A 129 -11.59 4.28 13.21
CA ALA A 129 -11.12 4.73 11.88
C ALA A 129 -11.64 6.13 11.54
N GLN A 130 -12.90 6.41 11.86
CA GLN A 130 -13.52 7.72 11.61
C GLN A 130 -12.98 8.82 12.53
N GLU A 131 -12.66 8.51 13.77
CA GLU A 131 -11.93 9.42 14.66
C GLU A 131 -10.56 9.79 14.08
N LEU A 132 -9.84 8.85 13.46
CA LEU A 132 -8.53 9.11 12.86
C LEU A 132 -8.63 9.96 11.59
N SER A 133 -9.65 9.75 10.76
CA SER A 133 -9.86 10.52 9.51
C SER A 133 -10.19 11.99 9.78
N SER A 134 -10.78 12.28 10.94
CA SER A 134 -11.11 13.65 11.38
C SER A 134 -9.91 14.49 11.83
N ARG A 135 -8.71 13.89 11.98
CA ARG A 135 -7.51 14.59 12.45
C ARG A 135 -6.89 15.46 11.35
N PRO A 136 -6.19 16.56 11.73
CA PRO A 136 -5.50 17.39 10.76
C PRO A 136 -4.45 16.60 9.98
N ALA A 137 -4.49 16.74 8.66
CA ALA A 137 -3.49 16.18 7.76
C ALA A 137 -2.23 17.05 7.76
N HIS A 138 -1.07 16.42 7.80
CA HIS A 138 0.21 17.09 7.62
C HIS A 138 0.85 16.60 6.32
N PRO A 139 1.26 17.48 5.39
CA PRO A 139 1.73 17.09 4.05
C PRO A 139 2.85 16.04 4.10
N ASP A 140 3.86 16.28 4.93
CA ASP A 140 5.07 15.45 4.97
C ASP A 140 4.95 14.19 5.83
N TYR A 141 3.88 14.07 6.62
CA TYR A 141 3.75 12.99 7.60
C TYR A 141 3.62 11.62 6.93
N GLN A 142 2.89 11.57 5.80
CA GLN A 142 2.71 10.32 5.07
C GLN A 142 4.03 9.79 4.49
N ASP A 143 4.87 10.67 3.95
CA ASP A 143 6.15 10.29 3.35
C ASP A 143 7.14 9.79 4.41
N ILE A 144 7.18 10.47 5.57
CA ILE A 144 8.00 10.04 6.71
C ILE A 144 7.52 8.69 7.24
N PHE A 145 6.21 8.53 7.43
CA PHE A 145 5.63 7.28 7.94
C PHE A 145 5.87 6.11 6.97
N ARG A 146 5.70 6.32 5.66
CA ARG A 146 6.01 5.33 4.62
C ARG A 146 7.49 4.94 4.66
N THR A 147 8.39 5.90 4.83
CA THR A 147 9.84 5.65 4.92
C THR A 147 10.20 4.85 6.18
N PHE A 148 9.62 5.21 7.33
CA PHE A 148 9.80 4.48 8.59
C PHE A 148 9.32 3.02 8.49
N VAL A 149 8.09 2.81 8.01
CA VAL A 149 7.52 1.45 7.87
C VAL A 149 8.35 0.59 6.92
N ARG A 150 8.86 1.17 5.82
CA ARG A 150 9.80 0.46 4.93
C ARG A 150 11.03 -0.05 5.70
N GLY A 151 11.62 0.77 6.56
CA GLY A 151 12.80 0.37 7.36
C GLY A 151 12.54 -0.67 8.46
N CYS A 152 11.28 -0.99 8.77
CA CYS A 152 10.94 -2.09 9.70
C CYS A 152 10.64 -3.41 8.96
N ILE A 153 10.40 -3.35 7.65
CA ILE A 153 10.05 -4.51 6.81
C ILE A 153 11.29 -5.08 6.11
N PHE A 154 12.32 -4.26 5.89
CA PHE A 154 13.65 -4.65 5.38
C PHE A 154 14.65 -4.78 6.52
#